data_AF-A0A6G7C151-F1
#
_entry.id   AF-A0A6G7C151-F1
#
_cell.length_a   1.000
_cell.length_b   1.000
_cell.length_c   1.000
_cell.angle_alpha   90.00
_cell.angle_beta   90.00
_cell.angle_gamma   90.00
#
_symmetry.space_group_name_H-M   'P 1'
#
loop_
_entity.id
_entity.type
_entity.pdbx_description
1 polymer ?
#
loop_
_entity_poly.entity_id
_entity_poly.type
_entity_poly.pdbx_seq_one_letter_code
_entity_poly.pdbx_strand_id
1 'polypeptide(L)'
;MKYLVAIIAVFVLILTACTNPQSKSKAALLESEKNTTIQVATATKQYKKGDLVPTEEVCMVNDAFMAKKQLLVKHEGKVYYGCCEMCKERIPKDAAVRVAIDPLSKKEVDKASAAIAITGDQGEVSYFENEENYRTYVENLNQ
;
A
#
# COMPACT_ATOMS: atom_id res chain seq x y z
N MET A 1 21.65 -38.87 47.65
CA MET A 1 22.52 -37.99 46.85
C MET A 1 23.82 -37.83 47.60
N LYS A 2 24.91 -38.37 47.05
CA LYS A 2 26.22 -38.47 47.70
C LYS A 2 27.25 -37.74 46.82
N TYR A 3 28.03 -36.90 47.48
CA TYR A 3 29.28 -36.26 47.07
C TYR A 3 29.22 -34.96 46.25
N LEU A 4 29.27 -33.90 47.06
CA LEU A 4 29.90 -32.62 46.81
C LEU A 4 31.43 -32.80 46.94
N VAL A 5 32.20 -32.52 45.88
CA VAL A 5 33.62 -32.12 45.96
C VAL A 5 33.91 -31.16 44.81
N ALA A 6 34.28 -29.94 45.17
CA ALA A 6 34.80 -28.88 44.33
C ALA A 6 36.31 -29.06 44.06
N ILE A 7 36.84 -28.35 43.04
CA ILE A 7 38.09 -27.54 43.04
C ILE A 7 38.77 -27.56 41.65
N ILE A 8 38.66 -26.47 40.87
CA ILE A 8 39.65 -25.39 40.54
C ILE A 8 40.63 -25.72 39.39
N ALA A 9 40.63 -24.85 38.37
CA ALA A 9 41.79 -24.16 37.72
C ALA A 9 41.34 -23.67 36.31
N VAL A 10 40.99 -22.40 36.11
CA VAL A 10 41.84 -21.23 35.75
C VAL A 10 42.91 -21.55 34.69
N PHE A 11 42.98 -20.68 33.67
CA PHE A 11 44.05 -20.34 32.70
C PHE A 11 43.48 -20.29 31.26
N VAL A 12 43.70 -19.31 30.38
CA VAL A 12 44.35 -18.00 30.41
C VAL A 12 43.88 -17.24 29.15
N LEU A 13 43.81 -15.91 29.24
CA LEU A 13 43.55 -14.99 28.12
C LEU A 13 44.62 -15.10 27.01
N ILE A 14 44.19 -15.08 25.75
CA ILE A 14 45.03 -14.64 24.63
C ILE A 14 44.32 -13.53 23.85
N LEU A 15 44.76 -12.29 24.13
CA LEU A 15 44.53 -11.13 23.28
C LEU A 15 45.60 -11.14 22.19
N THR A 16 45.23 -11.43 20.94
CA THR A 16 46.08 -11.18 19.79
C THR A 16 45.77 -9.80 19.23
N ALA A 17 46.56 -8.82 19.69
CA ALA A 17 46.66 -7.51 19.06
C ALA A 17 47.72 -7.56 17.94
N CYS A 18 47.37 -7.11 16.75
CA CYS A 18 48.32 -6.71 15.72
C CYS A 18 48.09 -5.22 15.39
N THR A 19 49.10 -4.39 15.65
CA THR A 19 49.31 -3.03 15.13
C THR A 19 50.51 -3.14 14.15
N ASN A 20 50.70 -2.45 13.01
CA ASN A 20 50.50 -1.06 12.52
C ASN A 20 50.95 -1.01 11.00
N PRO A 21 51.26 0.13 10.31
CA PRO A 21 50.46 1.23 9.72
C PRO A 21 50.45 1.38 8.16
N GLN A 22 49.38 2.00 7.64
CA GLN A 22 49.24 3.09 6.62
C GLN A 22 49.76 3.00 5.16
N SER A 23 48.84 3.16 4.19
CA SER A 23 48.92 3.89 2.86
C SER A 23 47.94 3.22 1.86
N LYS A 24 46.80 3.75 1.39
CA LYS A 24 46.45 5.08 0.82
C LYS A 24 44.91 5.25 0.78
N SER A 25 44.40 6.42 1.19
CA SER A 25 43.31 7.25 0.60
C SER A 25 42.19 6.53 -0.20
N LYS A 26 40.87 6.63 0.06
CA LYS A 26 40.05 7.83 0.31
C LYS A 26 38.57 7.41 0.58
N ALA A 27 37.84 8.21 1.38
CA ALA A 27 36.37 8.25 1.55
C ALA A 27 35.70 7.00 2.17
N ALA A 28 35.81 6.78 3.48
CA ALA A 28 35.02 7.43 4.54
C ALA A 28 33.51 7.13 4.46
N LEU A 29 33.13 6.07 5.18
CA LEU A 29 31.88 6.02 5.92
C LEU A 29 31.74 7.30 6.74
N LEU A 30 30.62 8.00 6.58
CA LEU A 30 30.09 8.87 7.60
C LEU A 30 28.61 8.53 7.75
N GLU A 31 28.31 7.87 8.87
CA GLU A 31 27.09 8.16 9.61
C GLU A 31 26.96 9.69 9.70
N SER A 32 25.86 10.20 9.19
CA SER A 32 25.44 11.57 9.42
C SER A 32 23.93 11.57 9.60
N GLU A 33 23.50 11.18 10.80
CA GLU A 33 22.36 11.80 11.44
C GLU A 33 22.63 13.31 11.55
N LYS A 34 22.27 14.07 10.51
CA LYS A 34 21.99 15.50 10.63
C LYS A 34 21.09 15.95 9.50
N ASN A 35 19.81 16.06 9.84
CA ASN A 35 18.95 17.15 9.46
C ASN A 35 18.99 17.55 7.97
N THR A 36 18.21 16.84 7.15
CA THR A 36 17.40 17.57 6.17
C THR A 36 15.96 17.22 6.49
N THR A 37 15.27 18.16 7.15
CA THR A 37 13.83 18.31 7.05
C THR A 37 13.49 18.50 5.56
N ILE A 38 13.53 17.42 4.77
CA ILE A 38 12.68 17.35 3.60
C ILE A 38 11.31 17.16 4.20
N GLN A 39 10.62 18.28 4.38
CA GLN A 39 9.18 18.28 4.39
C GLN A 39 8.76 17.62 3.07
N VAL A 40 8.65 16.29 3.04
CA VAL A 40 7.57 15.70 2.26
C VAL A 40 6.35 16.00 3.11
N ALA A 41 5.93 17.26 3.07
CA ALA A 41 4.52 17.55 3.15
C ALA A 41 3.96 16.79 1.95
N THR A 42 3.63 15.52 2.17
CA THR A 42 2.63 14.85 1.37
C THR A 42 1.45 15.77 1.53
N ALA A 43 1.25 16.66 0.56
CA ALA A 43 0.00 17.38 0.44
C ALA A 43 -1.01 16.25 0.30
N THR A 44 -1.66 15.89 1.40
CA THR A 44 -2.68 14.86 1.41
C THR A 44 -3.79 15.45 0.57
N LYS A 45 -3.81 15.08 -0.72
CA LYS A 45 -4.86 15.50 -1.62
C LYS A 45 -6.16 15.06 -0.97
N GLN A 46 -6.96 16.04 -0.54
CA GLN A 46 -8.23 15.76 0.08
C GLN A 46 -9.22 15.44 -1.04
N TYR A 47 -9.58 14.17 -1.14
CA TYR A 47 -10.60 13.70 -2.07
C TYR A 47 -11.99 13.97 -1.51
N LYS A 48 -12.92 14.37 -2.39
CA LYS A 48 -14.33 14.63 -2.10
C LYS A 48 -15.21 14.01 -3.18
N LYS A 49 -16.53 13.99 -2.94
CA LYS A 49 -17.53 13.65 -3.95
C LYS A 49 -17.26 14.41 -5.25
N GLY A 50 -17.24 13.69 -6.37
CA GLY A 50 -16.90 14.21 -7.67
C GLY A 50 -15.43 14.01 -8.08
N ASP A 51 -14.56 13.56 -7.17
CA ASP A 51 -13.17 13.33 -7.52
C ASP A 51 -12.95 11.90 -8.03
N LEU A 52 -12.13 11.76 -9.07
CA LEU A 52 -11.48 10.49 -9.43
C LEU A 52 -10.42 10.14 -8.38
N VAL A 53 -10.40 8.89 -7.94
CA VAL A 53 -9.55 8.39 -6.84
C VAL A 53 -8.57 7.31 -7.28
N PRO A 54 -7.42 7.15 -6.60
CA PRO A 54 -6.48 6.08 -6.88
C PRO A 54 -7.10 4.71 -6.58
N THR A 55 -6.94 3.77 -7.51
CA THR A 55 -7.48 2.41 -7.39
C THR A 55 -7.01 1.69 -6.12
N GLU A 56 -5.76 1.92 -5.68
CA GLU A 56 -5.19 1.29 -4.49
C GLU A 56 -5.76 1.83 -3.16
N GLU A 57 -6.56 2.90 -3.21
CA GLU A 57 -7.21 3.48 -2.04
C GLU A 57 -8.68 3.10 -1.91
N VAL A 58 -9.16 2.17 -2.73
CA VAL A 58 -10.57 1.75 -2.79
C VAL A 58 -10.72 0.32 -2.28
N CYS A 59 -11.77 0.08 -1.49
CA CYS A 59 -12.23 -1.27 -1.21
C CYS A 59 -13.23 -1.70 -2.28
N MET A 60 -12.81 -2.59 -3.17
CA MET A 60 -13.66 -3.05 -4.29
C MET A 60 -14.81 -3.97 -3.86
N VAL A 61 -14.73 -4.53 -2.65
CA VAL A 61 -15.79 -5.39 -2.09
C VAL A 61 -16.94 -4.57 -1.52
N ASN A 62 -16.63 -3.40 -0.96
CA ASN A 62 -17.61 -2.53 -0.28
C ASN A 62 -17.95 -1.28 -1.08
N ASP A 63 -17.33 -1.09 -2.25
CA ASP A 63 -17.53 0.07 -3.10
C ASP A 63 -17.33 1.40 -2.36
N ALA A 64 -16.22 1.47 -1.62
CA ALA A 64 -15.90 2.61 -0.76
C ALA A 64 -14.45 3.09 -0.94
N PHE A 65 -14.29 4.41 -0.96
CA PHE A 65 -13.00 5.08 -0.88
C PHE A 65 -12.49 5.08 0.56
N MET A 66 -11.24 4.68 0.76
CA MET A 66 -10.68 4.39 2.09
C MET A 66 -9.62 5.40 2.54
N ALA A 67 -9.24 6.35 1.69
CA ALA A 67 -8.25 7.42 1.96
C ALA A 67 -6.89 6.92 2.48
N LYS A 68 -6.53 5.68 2.14
CA LYS A 68 -5.23 5.05 2.44
C LYS A 68 -5.03 3.86 1.51
N LYS A 69 -3.80 3.37 1.38
CA LYS A 69 -3.52 2.16 0.60
C LYS A 69 -4.18 0.91 1.20
N GLN A 70 -4.81 0.11 0.35
CA GLN A 70 -5.53 -1.12 0.71
C GLN A 70 -4.71 -2.39 0.43
N LEU A 71 -5.24 -3.54 0.85
CA LEU A 71 -4.60 -4.84 0.64
C LEU A 71 -4.69 -5.25 -0.83
N LEU A 72 -3.54 -5.45 -1.46
CA LEU A 72 -3.42 -5.89 -2.84
C LEU A 72 -3.79 -7.37 -3.00
N VAL A 73 -4.61 -7.68 -4.00
CA VAL A 73 -4.99 -9.04 -4.36
C VAL A 73 -4.77 -9.27 -5.85
N LYS A 74 -3.89 -10.22 -6.19
CA LYS A 74 -3.70 -10.67 -7.57
C LYS A 74 -4.68 -11.80 -7.87
N HIS A 75 -5.41 -11.69 -8.97
CA HIS A 75 -6.32 -12.73 -9.44
C HIS A 75 -6.42 -12.67 -10.96
N GLU A 76 -6.20 -13.80 -11.63
CA GLU A 76 -6.29 -13.92 -13.10
C GLU A 76 -5.45 -12.86 -13.86
N GLY A 77 -4.25 -12.55 -13.34
CA GLY A 77 -3.35 -11.55 -13.94
C GLY A 77 -3.74 -10.08 -13.68
N LYS A 78 -4.87 -9.83 -13.01
CA LYS A 78 -5.35 -8.50 -12.62
C LYS A 78 -5.07 -8.20 -11.14
N VAL A 79 -5.17 -6.93 -10.78
CA VAL A 79 -4.90 -6.42 -9.42
C VAL A 79 -6.16 -5.76 -8.86
N TYR A 80 -6.60 -6.24 -7.70
CA TYR A 80 -7.75 -5.74 -6.96
C TYR A 80 -7.32 -5.30 -5.56
N TYR A 81 -8.22 -4.58 -4.88
CA TYR A 81 -7.94 -4.03 -3.55
C TYR A 81 -9.11 -4.25 -2.58
N GLY A 82 -8.79 -4.67 -1.36
CA GLY A 82 -9.75 -4.91 -0.28
C GLY A 82 -9.28 -4.29 1.04
N CYS A 83 -10.21 -3.84 1.88
CA CYS A 83 -9.88 -3.11 3.12
C CYS A 83 -9.55 -3.98 4.33
N CYS A 84 -9.78 -5.29 4.25
CA CYS A 84 -9.48 -6.24 5.33
C CYS A 84 -9.26 -7.65 4.76
N GLU A 85 -8.79 -8.57 5.60
CA GLU A 85 -8.52 -9.96 5.18
C GLU A 85 -9.76 -10.64 4.60
N MET A 86 -10.96 -10.39 5.15
CA MET A 86 -12.20 -10.94 4.56
C MET A 86 -12.44 -10.45 3.14
N CYS A 87 -12.17 -9.17 2.84
CA CYS A 87 -12.28 -8.65 1.48
C CYS A 87 -11.26 -9.29 0.55
N LYS A 88 -10.02 -9.47 1.04
CA LYS A 88 -8.95 -10.13 0.31
C LYS A 88 -9.26 -11.59 -0.01
N GLU A 89 -9.88 -12.30 0.92
CA GLU A 89 -10.33 -13.68 0.71
C GLU A 89 -11.51 -13.80 -0.25
N ARG A 90 -12.40 -12.79 -0.28
CA ARG A 90 -13.61 -12.81 -1.12
C ARG A 90 -13.32 -12.52 -2.59
N ILE A 91 -12.41 -11.59 -2.89
CA ILE A 91 -12.04 -11.21 -4.27
C ILE A 91 -11.78 -12.39 -5.21
N PRO A 92 -10.95 -13.40 -4.88
CA PRO A 92 -10.68 -14.53 -5.78
C PRO A 92 -11.81 -15.57 -5.83
N LYS A 93 -12.80 -15.50 -4.92
CA LYS A 93 -13.88 -16.49 -4.77
C LYS A 93 -15.22 -16.02 -5.34
N ASP A 94 -15.45 -14.72 -5.35
CA ASP A 94 -16.71 -14.10 -5.74
C ASP A 94 -16.48 -13.17 -6.93
N ALA A 95 -16.97 -13.56 -8.11
CA ALA A 95 -16.84 -12.73 -9.31
C ALA A 95 -17.63 -11.41 -9.18
N ALA A 96 -18.72 -11.38 -8.40
CA ALA A 96 -19.57 -10.20 -8.27
C ALA A 96 -18.83 -9.03 -7.59
N VAL A 97 -17.82 -9.29 -6.76
CA VAL A 97 -17.02 -8.21 -6.15
C VAL A 97 -15.93 -7.66 -7.08
N ARG A 98 -15.72 -8.28 -8.24
CA ARG A 98 -14.73 -7.86 -9.25
C ARG A 98 -15.34 -7.05 -10.39
N VAL A 99 -16.68 -7.03 -10.50
CA VAL A 99 -17.41 -6.36 -11.58
C VAL A 99 -18.32 -5.26 -11.05
N ALA A 100 -18.58 -4.26 -11.88
CA ALA A 100 -19.54 -3.19 -11.64
C ALA A 100 -20.25 -2.82 -12.94
N ILE A 101 -21.35 -2.07 -12.84
CA ILE A 101 -22.04 -1.51 -14.01
C ILE A 101 -21.65 -0.04 -14.16
N ASP A 102 -21.16 0.35 -15.34
CA ASP A 102 -20.88 1.74 -15.67
C ASP A 102 -22.18 2.58 -15.64
N PRO A 103 -22.28 3.63 -14.80
CA PRO A 103 -23.47 4.46 -14.72
C PRO A 103 -23.87 5.16 -16.02
N LEU A 104 -22.94 5.42 -16.94
CA LEU A 104 -23.21 6.01 -18.24
C LEU A 104 -23.58 4.94 -19.28
N SER A 105 -22.63 4.03 -19.58
CA SER A 105 -22.77 3.11 -20.71
C SER A 105 -23.65 1.88 -20.43
N LYS A 106 -23.94 1.63 -19.14
CA LYS A 106 -24.68 0.46 -18.64
C LYS A 106 -24.01 -0.89 -18.91
N LYS A 107 -22.75 -0.87 -19.36
CA LYS A 107 -21.96 -2.09 -19.54
C LYS A 107 -21.38 -2.57 -18.22
N GLU A 108 -21.18 -3.88 -18.12
CA GLU A 108 -20.36 -4.46 -17.06
C GLU A 108 -18.88 -4.11 -17.30
N VAL A 109 -18.19 -3.69 -16.25
CA VAL A 109 -16.77 -3.33 -16.25
C VAL A 109 -16.04 -4.09 -15.14
N ASP A 110 -14.78 -4.45 -15.42
CA ASP A 110 -13.90 -5.02 -14.40
C ASP A 110 -13.34 -3.89 -13.53
N LYS A 111 -13.53 -4.00 -12.21
CA LYS A 111 -13.09 -3.00 -11.24
C LYS A 111 -11.58 -2.78 -11.23
N ALA A 112 -10.77 -3.76 -11.65
CA ALA A 112 -9.32 -3.62 -11.72
C ALA A 112 -8.83 -2.64 -12.79
N SER A 113 -9.64 -2.40 -13.85
CA SER A 113 -9.30 -1.51 -14.96
C SER A 113 -10.19 -0.27 -15.06
N ALA A 114 -11.20 -0.15 -14.21
CA ALA A 114 -12.17 0.95 -14.26
C ALA A 114 -11.59 2.27 -13.75
N ALA A 115 -12.09 3.38 -14.27
CA ALA A 115 -11.98 4.67 -13.62
C ALA A 115 -12.92 4.72 -12.41
N ILE A 116 -12.46 5.21 -11.27
CA ILE A 116 -13.21 5.16 -10.00
C ILE A 116 -13.42 6.58 -9.49
N ALA A 117 -14.67 6.95 -9.22
CA ALA A 117 -15.03 8.26 -8.69
C ALA A 117 -15.87 8.14 -7.41
N ILE A 118 -15.68 9.07 -6.47
CA ILE A 118 -16.57 9.20 -5.31
C ILE A 118 -17.90 9.79 -5.77
N THR A 119 -18.97 9.02 -5.67
CA THR A 119 -20.31 9.43 -6.12
C THR A 119 -21.31 9.53 -4.97
N GLY A 120 -21.05 8.87 -3.84
CA GLY A 120 -21.85 9.00 -2.63
C GLY A 120 -21.33 10.08 -1.67
N ASP A 121 -22.18 10.43 -0.71
CA ASP A 121 -21.87 11.48 0.29
C ASP A 121 -20.97 10.97 1.42
N GLN A 122 -20.84 9.64 1.58
CA GLN A 122 -20.03 9.00 2.63
C GLN A 122 -18.79 8.29 2.09
N GLY A 123 -18.39 8.61 0.86
CA GLY A 123 -17.20 8.02 0.22
C GLY A 123 -17.50 6.78 -0.62
N GLU A 124 -18.77 6.48 -0.89
CA GLU A 124 -19.16 5.45 -1.84
C GLU A 124 -18.64 5.79 -3.24
N VAL A 125 -18.15 4.78 -3.95
CA VAL A 125 -17.58 4.94 -5.29
C VAL A 125 -18.43 4.28 -6.36
N SER A 126 -18.33 4.81 -7.57
CA SER A 126 -18.81 4.16 -8.79
C SER A 126 -17.65 3.94 -9.76
N TYR A 127 -17.85 2.96 -10.65
CA TYR A 127 -16.84 2.49 -11.59
C TYR A 127 -17.29 2.82 -13.01
N PHE A 128 -16.39 3.33 -13.83
CA PHE A 128 -16.63 3.74 -15.21
C PHE A 128 -15.65 3.00 -16.12
N GLU A 129 -16.07 2.73 -17.36
CA GLU A 129 -15.24 2.10 -18.39
C GLU A 129 -13.93 2.88 -18.59
N ASN A 130 -13.97 4.21 -18.44
CA ASN A 130 -12.84 5.13 -18.53
C ASN A 130 -13.20 6.50 -17.92
N GLU A 131 -12.23 7.42 -17.85
CA GLU A 131 -12.46 8.78 -17.34
C GLU A 131 -13.42 9.62 -18.20
N GLU A 132 -13.50 9.35 -19.51
CA GLU A 132 -14.37 10.09 -20.43
C GLU A 132 -15.85 9.79 -20.16
N ASN A 133 -16.19 8.53 -19.89
CA ASN A 133 -17.52 8.14 -19.44
C ASN A 133 -17.88 8.84 -18.12
N TYR A 134 -16.94 8.96 -17.19
CA TYR A 134 -17.19 9.70 -15.95
C TYR A 134 -17.47 11.19 -16.21
N ARG A 135 -16.66 11.86 -17.05
CA ARG A 135 -16.85 13.27 -17.38
C ARG A 135 -18.20 13.52 -18.05
N THR A 136 -18.55 12.69 -19.03
CA THR A 136 -19.84 12.75 -19.72
C THR A 136 -21.01 12.49 -18.77
N TYR A 137 -20.86 11.54 -17.85
CA TYR A 137 -21.86 11.27 -16.81
C TYR A 137 -22.13 12.51 -15.94
N VAL A 138 -21.07 13.20 -15.50
CA VAL A 138 -21.18 14.43 -14.69
C VAL A 138 -21.81 15.57 -15.49
N GLU A 139 -21.45 15.74 -16.76
CA GLU A 139 -22.07 16.75 -17.64
C GLU A 139 -23.59 16.54 -17.76
N ASN A 140 -24.02 15.29 -17.95
CA ASN A 140 -25.44 14.93 -18.06
C ASN A 140 -26.23 15.12 -16.74
N LEU A 141 -25.57 15.13 -15.58
CA LEU A 141 -26.22 15.40 -14.28
C LEU A 141 -26.46 16.89 -14.02
N ASN A 142 -25.74 17.77 -14.73
CA ASN A 142 -25.82 19.22 -14.54
C ASN A 142 -26.71 19.93 -15.58
N GLN A 143 -27.43 19.15 -16.40
CA GLN A 143 -28.42 19.62 -17.38
C GLN A 143 -29.83 19.44 -16.81
#